data_AF-A0A5Q4EX38-F1
#
_entry.id   AF-A0A5Q4EX38-F1
#
_cell.length_a   1.000
_cell.length_b   1.000
_cell.length_c   1.000
_cell.angle_alpha   90.00
_cell.angle_beta   90.00
_cell.angle_gamma   90.00
#
_symmetry.space_group_name_H-M   'P 1'
#
loop_
_entity.id
_entity.type
_entity.pdbx_description
1 polymer ?
#
loop_
_entity_poly.entity_id
_entity_poly.type
_entity_poly.pdbx_seq_one_letter_code
_entity_poly.pdbx_strand_id
1 'polypeptide(L)'
;MRPADVRLPEAPLDRERLAGLVFELAAQLHVERAQRIALEVALERAGVIAPGVLDALAEDSAYRARAQAGLDTSMHKLLRVLAEGDDPRTPLRHEAPADPT
;
A
#
# COMPACT_ATOMS: atom_id res chain seq x y z
N MET A 1 16.59 -7.21 -17.27
CA MET A 1 15.96 -8.35 -16.55
C MET A 1 14.47 -8.26 -16.84
N ARG A 2 13.88 -9.20 -17.59
CA ARG A 2 12.44 -9.16 -17.90
C ARG A 2 11.65 -9.52 -16.64
N PRO A 3 10.51 -8.86 -16.34
CA PRO A 3 9.66 -9.28 -15.23
C PRO A 3 9.27 -10.74 -15.50
N ALA A 4 9.49 -11.60 -14.50
CA ALA A 4 9.02 -12.97 -14.55
C ALA A 4 7.51 -12.94 -14.83
N ASP A 5 7.07 -13.72 -15.81
CA ASP A 5 5.67 -13.90 -16.14
C ASP A 5 4.94 -14.40 -14.88
N VAL A 6 4.32 -13.46 -14.14
CA VAL A 6 3.44 -13.78 -13.02
C VAL A 6 2.21 -14.44 -13.63
N ARG A 7 2.25 -15.78 -13.74
CA ARG A 7 1.06 -16.58 -14.02
C ARG A 7 0.16 -16.45 -12.80
N LEU A 8 -0.92 -15.69 -12.96
CA LEU A 8 -2.03 -15.70 -12.02
C LEU A 8 -2.52 -17.16 -11.88
N PRO A 9 -2.89 -17.62 -10.68
CA PRO A 9 -3.48 -18.93 -10.51
C PRO A 9 -4.72 -19.06 -11.40
N GLU A 10 -4.86 -20.18 -12.12
CA GLU A 10 -6.04 -20.45 -12.96
C GLU A 10 -7.32 -20.69 -12.14
N ALA A 11 -7.19 -20.79 -10.82
CA ALA A 11 -8.33 -20.86 -9.91
C ALA A 11 -8.98 -19.47 -9.79
N PRO A 12 -10.28 -19.32 -10.10
CA PRO A 12 -10.96 -18.03 -9.94
C PRO A 12 -10.90 -17.64 -8.46
N LEU A 13 -10.32 -16.48 -8.16
CA LEU A 13 -10.47 -15.86 -6.85
C LEU A 13 -11.97 -15.78 -6.55
N ASP A 14 -12.41 -16.47 -5.50
CA ASP A 14 -13.82 -16.40 -5.13
C ASP A 14 -14.17 -14.96 -4.71
N ARG A 15 -15.43 -14.59 -4.93
CA ARG A 15 -15.90 -13.21 -4.69
C ARG A 15 -15.81 -12.80 -3.21
N GLU A 16 -15.92 -13.76 -2.30
CA GLU A 16 -15.87 -13.53 -0.85
C GLU A 16 -14.44 -13.19 -0.41
N ARG A 17 -13.45 -13.92 -0.93
CA ARG A 17 -12.02 -13.67 -0.72
C ARG A 17 -11.59 -12.31 -1.25
N LEU A 18 -12.05 -11.94 -2.45
CA LEU A 18 -11.76 -10.62 -3.02
C LEU A 18 -12.40 -9.49 -2.19
N ALA A 19 -13.65 -9.67 -1.75
CA ALA A 19 -14.31 -8.71 -0.89
C ALA A 19 -13.57 -8.55 0.45
N GLY A 20 -13.16 -9.66 1.09
CA GLY A 20 -12.38 -9.64 2.33
C GLY A 20 -11.08 -8.84 2.18
N LEU A 21 -10.33 -9.09 1.11
CA LEU A 21 -9.10 -8.34 0.79
C LEU A 21 -9.34 -6.84 0.61
N VAL A 22 -10.39 -6.47 -0.12
CA VAL A 22 -10.74 -5.05 -0.32
C VAL A 22 -11.04 -4.39 1.03
N PHE A 23 -11.75 -5.07 1.93
CA PHE A 23 -12.02 -4.55 3.27
C PHE A 23 -10.76 -4.45 4.13
N GLU A 24 -9.88 -5.45 4.11
CA GLU A 24 -8.60 -5.41 4.84
C GLU A 24 -7.71 -4.25 4.35
N LEU A 25 -7.57 -4.10 3.02
CA LEU A 25 -6.80 -3.01 2.42
C LEU A 25 -7.43 -1.63 2.72
N ALA A 26 -8.76 -1.52 2.69
CA ALA A 26 -9.45 -0.28 3.03
C ALA A 26 -9.24 0.09 4.50
N ALA A 27 -9.28 -0.88 5.41
CA ALA A 27 -9.03 -0.67 6.84
C ALA A 27 -7.58 -0.22 7.09
N GLN A 28 -6.60 -0.90 6.48
CA GLN A 28 -5.19 -0.49 6.56
C GLN A 28 -4.99 0.93 6.01
N LEU A 29 -5.50 1.21 4.81
CA LEU A 29 -5.39 2.53 4.18
C LEU A 29 -6.03 3.64 5.04
N HIS A 30 -7.14 3.34 5.72
CA HIS A 30 -7.78 4.29 6.63
C HIS A 30 -6.89 4.62 7.83
N VAL A 31 -6.28 3.62 8.46
CA VAL A 31 -5.36 3.80 9.60
C VAL A 31 -4.14 4.60 9.16
N GLU A 32 -3.50 4.24 8.06
CA GLU A 32 -2.32 4.94 7.54
C GLU A 32 -2.63 6.39 7.18
N ARG A 33 -3.81 6.65 6.57
CA ARG A 33 -4.23 8.02 6.26
C ARG A 33 -4.43 8.84 7.54
N ALA A 34 -5.06 8.28 8.56
CA ALA A 34 -5.27 8.97 9.84
C ALA A 34 -3.93 9.30 10.53
N GLN A 35 -3.00 8.35 10.54
CA GLN A 35 -1.66 8.54 11.11
C GLN A 35 -0.85 9.58 10.33
N ARG A 36 -0.87 9.54 8.99
CA ARG A 36 -0.22 10.56 8.14
C ARG A 36 -0.74 11.96 8.46
N ILE A 37 -2.05 12.15 8.52
CA ILE A 37 -2.66 13.45 8.82
C ILE A 37 -2.25 13.93 10.22
N ALA A 38 -2.27 13.04 11.21
CA ALA A 38 -1.85 13.39 12.56
C ALA A 38 -0.37 13.82 12.62
N LEU A 39 0.51 13.13 11.89
CA LEU A 39 1.92 13.47 11.79
C LEU A 39 2.14 14.82 11.10
N GLU A 40 1.48 15.05 9.98
CA GLU A 40 1.52 16.33 9.24
C GLU A 40 1.14 17.50 10.14
N VAL A 41 0.00 17.40 10.83
CA VAL A 41 -0.46 18.42 11.78
C VAL A 41 0.54 18.62 12.93
N ALA A 42 1.15 17.55 13.43
CA ALA A 42 2.14 17.64 14.50
C ALA A 42 3.41 18.38 14.04
N LEU A 43 3.90 18.09 12.83
CA LEU A 43 5.09 18.73 12.25
C LEU A 43 4.85 20.20 11.91
N GLU A 44 3.68 20.55 11.39
CA GLU A 44 3.28 21.94 11.15
C GLU A 44 3.21 22.73 12.46
N ARG A 45 2.57 22.17 13.50
CA ARG A 45 2.47 22.82 14.82
C ARG A 45 3.82 22.98 15.50
N ALA A 46 4.76 22.07 15.25
CA ALA A 46 6.13 22.18 15.72
C ALA A 46 6.97 23.17 14.89
N GLY A 47 6.44 23.71 13.80
CA GLY A 47 7.15 24.62 12.89
C GLY A 47 8.25 23.95 12.08
N VAL A 48 8.25 22.61 11.98
CA VAL A 48 9.25 21.83 11.24
C VAL A 48 9.01 21.95 9.73
N ILE A 49 7.73 22.00 9.33
CA ILE A 49 7.32 22.18 7.94
C ILE A 49 6.35 23.36 7.85
N ALA A 50 6.34 24.04 6.69
CA ALA A 50 5.36 25.06 6.39
C ALA A 50 4.01 24.42 5.98
N PRO A 51 2.88 25.09 6.25
CA PRO A 51 1.57 24.63 5.79
C PRO A 51 1.53 24.39 4.28
N GLY A 52 0.96 23.27 3.85
CA GLY A 52 0.80 22.93 2.43
C GLY A 52 2.09 22.47 1.72
N VAL A 53 3.22 22.34 2.43
CA VAL A 53 4.46 21.81 1.84
C VAL A 53 4.28 20.36 1.37
N LEU A 54 3.53 19.54 2.09
CA LEU A 54 3.30 18.15 1.70
C LEU A 54 2.39 18.02 0.47
N ASP A 55 1.40 18.92 0.32
CA ASP A 55 0.58 18.99 -0.90
C ASP A 55 1.42 19.41 -2.10
N ALA A 56 2.32 20.37 -1.94
CA ALA A 56 3.25 20.76 -2.99
C ALA A 56 4.21 19.62 -3.37
N LEU A 57 4.69 18.86 -2.38
CA LEU A 57 5.55 17.69 -2.61
C LEU A 57 4.80 16.58 -3.36
N ALA A 58 3.49 16.43 -3.16
CA ALA A 58 2.68 15.45 -3.88
C ALA A 58 2.61 15.72 -5.39
N GLU A 59 2.79 16.97 -5.82
CA GLU A 59 2.86 17.35 -7.23
C GLU A 59 4.28 17.21 -7.83
N ASP A 60 5.31 17.02 -6.99
CA ASP A 60 6.68 16.84 -7.45
C ASP A 60 6.85 15.53 -8.24
N SER A 61 7.41 15.64 -9.45
CA SER A 61 7.53 14.52 -10.37
C SER A 61 8.47 13.41 -9.88
N ALA A 62 9.54 13.76 -9.17
CA ALA A 62 10.49 12.78 -8.63
C ALA A 62 9.87 12.04 -7.43
N TYR A 63 9.15 12.77 -6.58
CA TYR A 63 8.37 12.18 -5.49
C TYR A 63 7.30 11.22 -6.02
N ARG A 64 6.52 11.64 -7.04
CA ARG A 64 5.50 10.78 -7.68
C ARG A 64 6.11 9.53 -8.29
N ALA A 65 7.25 9.64 -8.96
CA ALA A 65 7.95 8.49 -9.52
C ALA A 65 8.39 7.49 -8.42
N ARG A 66 8.90 8.00 -7.30
CA ARG A 66 9.26 7.16 -6.14
C ARG A 66 8.03 6.50 -5.51
N ALA A 67 6.94 7.25 -5.34
CA ALA A 67 5.68 6.74 -4.82
C ALA A 67 5.10 5.65 -5.72
N GLN A 68 5.16 5.83 -7.04
CA GLN A 68 4.72 4.83 -8.02
C GLN A 68 5.55 3.55 -7.92
N ALA A 69 6.88 3.65 -7.83
CA ALA A 69 7.74 2.47 -7.65
C ALA A 69 7.43 1.70 -6.36
N GLY A 70 7.09 2.41 -5.28
CA GLY A 70 6.60 1.82 -4.04
C GLY A 70 5.27 1.08 -4.23
N LEU A 71 4.30 1.71 -4.92
CA LEU A 71 3.02 1.10 -5.25
C LEU A 71 3.21 -0.17 -6.09
N ASP A 72 4.03 -0.12 -7.13
CA ASP A 72 4.30 -1.26 -8.01
C ASP A 72 4.88 -2.44 -7.22
N THR A 73 5.78 -2.16 -6.27
CA THR A 73 6.36 -3.17 -5.37
C THR A 73 5.28 -3.80 -4.48
N SER A 74 4.40 -2.98 -3.89
CA SER A 74 3.29 -3.46 -3.05
C SER A 74 2.27 -4.28 -3.84
N MET A 75 1.95 -3.85 -5.06
CA MET A 75 1.07 -4.59 -5.97
C MET A 75 1.66 -5.94 -6.34
N HIS A 76 2.97 -6.01 -6.60
CA HIS A 76 3.64 -7.27 -6.88
C HIS A 76 3.55 -8.25 -5.69
N LYS A 77 3.76 -7.76 -4.47
CA LYS A 77 3.61 -8.57 -3.24
C LYS A 77 2.17 -9.04 -3.06
N LEU A 78 1.19 -8.16 -3.24
CA LEU A 78 -0.22 -8.51 -3.15
C LEU A 78 -0.62 -9.60 -4.15
N LEU A 79 -0.20 -9.47 -5.42
CA LEU A 79 -0.47 -10.47 -6.45
C LEU A 79 0.18 -11.82 -6.13
N ARG A 80 1.38 -11.80 -5.53
CA ARG A 80 2.05 -13.00 -5.04
C ARG A 80 1.27 -13.67 -3.91
N VAL A 81 0.84 -12.91 -2.89
CA VAL A 81 0.00 -13.41 -1.79
C VAL A 81 -1.30 -14.01 -2.30
N LEU A 82 -1.91 -13.39 -3.30
CA LEU A 82 -3.10 -13.90 -3.96
C LEU A 82 -2.86 -15.21 -4.72
N ALA A 83 -1.68 -15.34 -5.35
CA ALA A 83 -1.30 -16.51 -6.12
C ALA A 83 -0.88 -17.70 -5.25
N GLU A 84 -0.22 -17.44 -4.12
CA GLU A 84 0.47 -18.43 -3.30
C GLU A 84 -0.20 -18.69 -1.94
N GLY A 85 -1.15 -17.84 -1.51
CA GLY A 85 -1.72 -17.90 -0.17
C GLY A 85 -2.79 -18.99 -0.01
N ASP A 86 -2.60 -19.85 0.99
CA ASP A 86 -3.54 -20.93 1.34
C ASP A 86 -4.69 -20.50 2.27
N ASP A 87 -4.61 -19.33 2.93
CA ASP A 87 -5.68 -18.81 3.78
C ASP A 87 -6.60 -17.84 3.00
N PRO A 88 -7.86 -18.21 2.73
CA PRO A 88 -8.82 -17.35 2.05
C PRO A 88 -9.43 -16.29 2.97
N ARG A 89 -9.30 -16.40 4.30
CA ARG A 89 -10.01 -15.53 5.25
C ARG A 89 -9.18 -14.37 5.76
N THR A 90 -7.86 -14.52 5.89
CA THR A 90 -6.95 -13.43 6.33
C THR A 90 -5.64 -13.36 5.55
N PRO A 91 -5.69 -13.17 4.22
CA PRO A 91 -4.53 -13.28 3.33
C PRO A 91 -3.41 -12.29 3.65
N LEU A 92 -3.69 -11.13 4.25
CA LEU A 92 -2.68 -10.11 4.54
C LEU A 92 -2.10 -10.21 5.96
N ARG A 93 -2.56 -11.15 6.79
CA ARG A 93 -2.16 -11.23 8.21
C ARG A 93 -0.66 -11.45 8.43
N HIS A 94 0.02 -12.04 7.46
CA HIS A 94 1.45 -12.34 7.52
C HIS A 94 2.32 -11.29 6.81
N GLU A 95 1.73 -10.34 6.08
CA GLU A 95 2.45 -9.25 5.44
C GLU A 95 2.37 -8.02 6.36
N ALA A 96 3.41 -7.82 7.18
CA ALA A 96 3.59 -6.54 7.85
C ALA A 96 3.89 -5.46 6.79
N PRO A 97 3.42 -4.20 6.98
CA PRO A 97 3.84 -3.11 6.12
C PRO A 97 5.38 -3.05 6.13
N ALA A 98 5.97 -3.02 4.93
CA ALA A 98 7.42 -3.02 4.79
C ALA A 98 7.98 -1.79 5.50
N ASP A 99 8.81 -2.03 6.51
CA ASP A 99 9.56 -0.97 7.19
C ASP A 99 10.43 -0.26 6.13
N PRO A 100 10.38 1.08 6.03
CA PRO A 100 11.19 1.82 5.08
C PRO A 100 12.65 1.83 5.59
N THR A 101 13.42 0.81 5.21
CA THR A 101 14.89 0.79 5.30
C THR A 101 15.53 1.26 4.01
#